data_AF-A0A0C1FSL5-F1
#
_entry.id   AF-A0A0C1FSL5-F1
#
_cell.length_a   1.000
_cell.length_b   1.000
_cell.length_c   1.000
_cell.angle_alpha   90.00
_cell.angle_beta   90.00
_cell.angle_gamma   90.00
#
_symmetry.space_group_name_H-M   'P 1'
#
loop_
_entity.id
_entity.type
_entity.pdbx_description
1 polymer ?
#
loop_
_entity_poly.entity_id
_entity_poly.type
_entity_poly.pdbx_seq_one_letter_code
_entity_poly.pdbx_strand_id
1 'polypeptide(L)'
;MPKSSEDQEIWAVKPGGLTGDNEPWSLGGHAVAILAYDETHLTCITLGQEKKMTWDFWETYNDEAYAIITQDFMKGDKNPLGLNLAAMEQDLMRLTQEKIRLAKRLAADHPENVKPI
;
A
#
# COMPACT_ATOMS: atom_id res chain seq x y z
N MET A 1 -7.47 11.10 3.05
CA MET A 1 -7.43 11.18 4.52
C MET A 1 -8.82 11.51 5.07
N PRO A 2 -9.30 10.84 6.15
CA PRO A 2 -10.56 11.20 6.81
C PRO A 2 -10.37 12.31 7.86
N LYS A 3 -11.36 13.16 8.05
CA LYS A 3 -11.34 14.23 9.07
C LYS A 3 -11.26 13.68 10.49
N SER A 4 -11.81 12.50 10.73
CA SER A 4 -11.77 11.84 12.04
C SER A 4 -10.37 11.48 12.53
N SER A 5 -9.36 11.58 11.66
CA SER A 5 -7.95 11.30 11.96
C SER A 5 -7.16 12.49 12.51
N GLU A 6 -7.67 13.73 12.45
CA GLU A 6 -6.95 14.94 12.90
C GLU A 6 -6.45 14.82 14.36
N ASP A 7 -7.34 14.41 15.26
CA ASP A 7 -7.08 14.36 16.70
C ASP A 7 -6.66 12.98 17.21
N GLN A 8 -6.44 12.01 16.31
CA GLN A 8 -6.07 10.66 16.70
C GLN A 8 -4.58 10.59 17.03
N GLU A 9 -4.20 9.99 18.16
CA GLU A 9 -2.79 9.69 18.45
C GLU A 9 -2.26 8.63 17.46
N ILE A 10 -3.00 7.53 17.30
CA ILE A 10 -2.78 6.46 16.32
C ILE A 10 -3.92 6.51 15.30
N TRP A 11 -3.59 6.56 14.01
CA TRP A 11 -4.60 6.53 12.97
C TRP A 11 -5.26 5.15 12.87
N ALA A 12 -6.55 5.13 13.16
CA ALA A 12 -7.37 3.93 13.19
C ALA A 12 -8.75 4.23 12.62
N VAL A 13 -9.37 3.25 11.97
CA VAL A 13 -10.74 3.39 11.48
C VAL A 13 -11.66 3.56 12.69
N LYS A 14 -12.35 4.71 12.79
CA LYS A 14 -13.34 4.89 13.86
C LYS A 14 -14.61 4.09 13.56
N PRO A 15 -15.31 3.61 14.61
CA PRO A 15 -16.65 3.04 14.44
C PRO A 15 -17.61 4.02 13.76
N GLY A 16 -18.66 3.50 13.12
CA GLY A 16 -19.70 4.31 12.47
C GLY A 16 -19.69 4.30 10.94
N GLY A 17 -18.80 3.51 10.33
CA GLY A 17 -18.71 3.38 8.87
C GLY A 17 -17.95 4.54 8.21
N LEU A 18 -17.84 4.49 6.88
CA LEU A 18 -17.06 5.41 6.04
C LEU A 18 -17.89 6.62 5.57
N THR A 19 -18.55 7.31 6.49
CA THR A 19 -19.42 8.47 6.20
C THR A 19 -19.09 9.65 7.10
N GLY A 20 -19.48 10.86 6.68
CA GLY A 20 -19.23 12.09 7.44
C GLY A 20 -17.72 12.29 7.69
N ASP A 21 -17.33 12.51 8.94
CA ASP A 21 -15.91 12.71 9.29
C ASP A 21 -15.04 11.47 9.04
N ASN A 22 -15.62 10.28 8.91
CA ASN A 22 -14.90 9.05 8.55
C ASN A 22 -14.83 8.81 7.04
N GLU A 23 -15.50 9.65 6.23
CA GLU A 23 -15.51 9.49 4.79
C GLU A 23 -14.09 9.64 4.23
N PRO A 24 -13.66 8.76 3.30
CA PRO A 24 -12.43 8.96 2.55
C PRO A 24 -12.42 10.36 1.94
N TRP A 25 -11.26 11.01 1.96
CA TRP A 25 -11.08 12.37 1.44
C TRP A 25 -11.82 13.51 2.16
N SER A 26 -12.54 13.26 3.28
CA SER A 26 -13.19 14.34 4.04
C SER A 26 -12.21 15.38 4.62
N LEU A 27 -10.94 15.03 4.81
CA LEU A 27 -9.85 15.96 5.15
C LEU A 27 -8.99 16.35 3.93
N GLY A 28 -9.23 15.72 2.78
CA GLY A 28 -8.42 15.86 1.58
C GLY A 28 -7.32 14.80 1.42
N GLY A 29 -6.41 15.08 0.48
CA GLY A 29 -5.28 14.22 0.14
C GLY A 29 -4.11 14.40 1.11
N HIS A 30 -3.43 13.31 1.43
CA HIS A 30 -2.28 13.34 2.33
C HIS A 30 -1.28 12.26 1.94
N ALA A 31 -0.05 12.65 1.61
CA ALA A 31 1.01 11.72 1.28
C ALA A 31 2.00 11.67 2.44
N VAL A 32 2.36 10.46 2.87
CA VAL A 32 3.29 10.22 3.98
C VAL A 32 4.33 9.18 3.60
N ALA A 33 5.52 9.28 4.19
CA ALA A 33 6.55 8.27 4.02
C ALA A 33 6.38 7.18 5.09
N ILE A 34 6.08 5.95 4.67
CA ILE A 34 6.11 4.77 5.56
C ILE A 34 7.56 4.30 5.69
N LEU A 35 8.09 4.22 6.91
CA LEU A 35 9.49 3.86 7.17
C LEU A 35 9.67 2.58 7.98
N ALA A 36 8.64 2.12 8.66
CA ALA A 36 8.67 0.87 9.42
C ALA A 36 7.27 0.27 9.54
N TYR A 37 7.20 -1.01 9.88
CA TYR A 37 5.97 -1.71 10.23
C TYR A 37 6.26 -2.84 11.23
N ASP A 38 5.22 -3.25 11.95
CA ASP A 38 5.18 -4.44 12.80
C ASP A 38 3.88 -5.24 12.55
N GLU A 39 3.62 -6.25 13.37
CA GLU A 39 2.43 -7.12 13.26
C GLU A 39 1.10 -6.35 13.34
N THR A 40 1.11 -5.14 13.90
CA THR A 40 -0.09 -4.38 14.27
C THR A 40 -0.17 -3.00 13.62
N HIS A 41 0.97 -2.38 13.32
CA HIS A 41 1.02 -0.99 12.85
C HIS A 41 2.02 -0.76 11.73
N LEU A 42 1.71 0.26 10.92
CA LEU A 42 2.64 0.98 10.07
C LEU A 42 3.10 2.24 10.81
N THR A 43 4.37 2.60 10.65
CA THR A 43 4.96 3.85 11.16
C THR A 43 5.34 4.75 9.99
N CYS A 44 4.78 5.96 9.97
CA CYS A 44 5.05 6.97 8.96
C CYS A 44 5.64 8.24 9.56
N ILE A 45 6.27 9.05 8.71
CA ILE A 45 6.63 10.43 9.05
C ILE A 45 5.61 11.37 8.43
N THR A 46 5.02 12.21 9.26
CA THR A 46 4.09 13.27 8.84
C THR A 46 4.39 14.55 9.61
N LEU A 47 4.45 15.67 8.88
CA LEU A 47 4.74 17.00 9.46
C LEU A 47 5.99 17.02 10.38
N GLY A 48 7.02 16.23 10.06
CA GLY A 48 8.27 16.16 10.82
C GLY A 48 8.23 15.27 12.08
N GLN A 49 7.16 14.51 12.29
CA GLN A 49 7.01 13.62 13.45
C GLN A 49 6.64 12.20 13.03
N GLU A 50 7.01 11.23 13.86
CA GLU A 50 6.54 9.85 13.74
C GLU A 50 5.04 9.75 14.07
N LYS A 51 4.33 8.98 13.26
CA LYS A 51 2.90 8.71 13.42
C LYS A 51 2.63 7.24 13.12
N LYS A 52 1.85 6.59 13.99
CA LYS A 52 1.44 5.20 13.77
C LYS A 52 0.05 5.15 13.17
N MET A 53 -0.17 4.13 12.32
CA MET A 53 -1.48 3.77 11.84
C MET A 53 -1.67 2.25 11.88
N THR A 54 -2.91 1.82 12.10
CA THR A 54 -3.28 0.40 12.00
C THR A 54 -3.27 -0.06 10.54
N TRP A 55 -3.10 -1.37 10.32
CA TRP A 55 -3.26 -1.96 8.99
C TRP A 55 -4.67 -1.73 8.42
N ASP A 56 -5.71 -1.83 9.24
CA ASP A 56 -7.09 -1.52 8.82
C ASP A 56 -7.23 -0.10 8.29
N PHE A 57 -6.58 0.89 8.94
CA PHE A 57 -6.60 2.26 8.46
C PHE A 57 -5.92 2.41 7.10
N TRP A 58 -4.78 1.76 6.91
CA TRP A 58 -4.07 1.74 5.63
C TRP A 58 -4.93 1.11 4.53
N GLU A 59 -5.48 -0.08 4.76
CA GLU A 59 -6.34 -0.78 3.78
C GLU A 59 -7.61 0.00 3.45
N THR A 60 -8.15 0.76 4.41
CA THR A 60 -9.39 1.52 4.24
C THR A 60 -9.17 2.83 3.48
N TYR A 61 -8.05 3.53 3.72
CA TYR A 61 -7.88 4.92 3.27
C TYR A 61 -6.71 5.14 2.31
N ASN A 62 -5.85 4.16 2.07
CA ASN A 62 -4.74 4.28 1.12
C ASN A 62 -5.22 4.09 -0.32
N ASP A 63 -4.98 5.09 -1.18
CA ASP A 63 -5.34 5.04 -2.60
C ASP A 63 -4.17 4.54 -3.47
N GLU A 64 -2.95 4.96 -3.15
CA GLU A 64 -1.75 4.63 -3.91
C GLU A 64 -0.53 4.45 -3.00
N ALA A 65 0.42 3.63 -3.41
CA ALA A 65 1.67 3.42 -2.67
C ALA A 65 2.84 3.30 -3.64
N TYR A 66 3.94 3.96 -3.30
CA TYR A 66 5.16 3.96 -4.10
C TYR A 66 6.33 3.44 -3.26
N ALA A 67 7.09 2.50 -3.82
CA ALA A 67 8.35 2.05 -3.25
C ALA A 67 9.50 2.81 -3.94
N ILE A 68 10.33 3.49 -3.15
CA ILE A 68 11.51 4.20 -3.66
C ILE A 68 12.70 3.27 -3.60
N ILE A 69 13.41 3.13 -4.71
CA ILE A 69 14.67 2.38 -4.80
C ILE A 69 15.71 3.29 -5.43
N THR A 70 16.83 3.49 -4.73
CA THR A 70 17.95 4.34 -5.20
C THR A 70 19.15 3.50 -5.58
N GLN A 71 19.79 3.87 -6.69
CA GLN A 71 21.05 3.27 -7.14
C GLN A 71 22.19 3.54 -6.14
N ASP A 72 22.11 4.65 -5.40
CA ASP A 72 23.12 5.00 -4.38
C ASP A 72 23.14 3.99 -3.21
N PHE A 73 22.05 3.25 -3.02
CA PHE A 73 21.95 2.20 -2.01
C PHE A 73 22.43 0.84 -2.54
N MET A 74 22.90 0.77 -3.77
CA MET A 74 23.44 -0.43 -4.39
C MET A 74 24.96 -0.45 -4.30
N LYS A 75 25.52 -1.62 -3.98
CA LYS A 75 26.96 -1.91 -3.99
C LYS A 75 27.22 -3.03 -4.99
N GLY A 76 27.46 -2.64 -6.25
CA GLY A 76 27.51 -3.60 -7.36
C GLY A 76 26.11 -4.05 -7.74
N ASP A 77 25.86 -5.36 -7.76
CA ASP A 77 24.57 -5.94 -8.14
C ASP A 77 23.57 -6.05 -6.98
N LYS A 78 23.98 -5.75 -5.74
CA LYS A 78 23.18 -5.93 -4.52
C LYS A 78 23.21 -4.72 -3.59
N ASN A 79 22.14 -4.51 -2.83
CA ASN A 79 22.14 -3.57 -1.70
C ASN A 79 22.79 -4.20 -0.43
N PRO A 80 22.99 -3.44 0.66
CA PRO A 80 23.56 -3.98 1.91
C PRO A 80 22.79 -5.15 2.54
N LEU A 81 21.51 -5.30 2.22
CA LEU A 81 20.65 -6.41 2.68
C LEU A 81 20.63 -7.58 1.68
N GLY A 82 21.40 -7.51 0.59
CA GLY A 82 21.51 -8.55 -0.43
C GLY A 82 20.44 -8.52 -1.52
N LEU A 83 19.58 -7.50 -1.57
CA LEU A 83 18.57 -7.33 -2.63
C LEU A 83 19.27 -7.11 -3.98
N ASN A 84 18.98 -7.96 -4.96
CA ASN A 84 19.45 -7.81 -6.34
C ASN A 84 18.32 -7.26 -7.22
N LEU A 85 18.54 -6.11 -7.86
CA LEU A 85 17.51 -5.41 -8.65
C LEU A 85 17.09 -6.21 -9.88
N ALA A 86 18.03 -6.80 -10.61
CA ALA A 86 17.73 -7.57 -11.81
C ALA A 86 16.88 -8.82 -11.47
N ALA A 87 17.17 -9.49 -10.35
CA ALA A 87 16.37 -10.61 -9.87
C ALA A 87 14.96 -10.15 -9.46
N MET A 88 14.85 -9.02 -8.76
CA MET A 88 13.55 -8.45 -8.37
C MET A 88 12.69 -8.09 -9.59
N GLU A 89 13.28 -7.48 -10.63
CA GLU A 89 12.57 -7.18 -11.88
C GLU A 89 12.05 -8.47 -12.55
N GLN A 90 12.87 -9.52 -12.62
CA GLN A 90 12.45 -10.82 -13.15
C GLN A 90 11.32 -11.44 -12.33
N ASP A 91 11.37 -11.33 -11.00
CA ASP A 91 10.33 -11.82 -10.11
C ASP A 91 9.01 -11.07 -10.30
N LEU A 92 9.04 -9.74 -10.41
CA LEU A 92 7.86 -8.92 -10.68
C LEU A 92 7.25 -9.24 -12.06
N MET A 93 8.09 -9.44 -13.08
CA MET A 93 7.64 -9.86 -14.41
C MET A 93 6.96 -11.23 -14.36
N ARG A 94 7.53 -12.19 -13.64
CA ARG A 94 6.96 -13.52 -13.46
C ARG A 94 5.60 -13.47 -12.78
N LEU A 95 5.48 -12.75 -11.65
CA LEU A 95 4.21 -12.59 -10.94
C LEU A 95 3.14 -11.95 -11.83
N THR A 96 3.52 -10.95 -12.63
CA THR A 96 2.61 -10.30 -13.59
C THR A 96 2.09 -11.28 -14.64
N GLN A 97 2.97 -12.11 -15.19
CA GLN A 97 2.58 -13.13 -16.16
C GLN A 97 1.67 -14.22 -15.55
N GLU A 98 1.97 -14.65 -14.33
CA GLU A 98 1.17 -15.63 -13.60
C GLU A 98 -0.24 -15.10 -13.32
N LYS A 99 -0.36 -13.84 -12.89
CA LYS A 99 -1.65 -13.16 -12.71
C LYS A 99 -2.46 -13.15 -14.01
N ILE A 100 -1.85 -12.82 -15.15
CA ILE A 100 -2.52 -12.83 -16.46
C ILE A 100 -2.99 -14.23 -16.84
N ARG A 101 -2.14 -15.26 -16.62
CA ARG A 101 -2.50 -16.66 -16.91
C ARG A 101 -3.67 -17.12 -16.05
N LEU A 102 -3.65 -16.81 -14.76
CA LEU A 102 -4.72 -17.17 -13.83
C LEU A 102 -6.05 -16.49 -14.23
N ALA A 103 -6.01 -15.19 -14.55
CA ALA A 103 -7.20 -14.46 -15.00
C ALA A 103 -7.81 -15.07 -16.26
N LYS A 104 -6.97 -15.48 -17.23
CA LYS A 104 -7.44 -16.16 -18.45
C LYS A 104 -8.09 -17.51 -18.17
N ARG A 105 -7.53 -18.31 -17.25
CA ARG A 105 -8.11 -19.60 -16.84
C ARG A 105 -9.47 -19.40 -16.17
N LEU A 106 -9.53 -18.47 -15.21
CA LEU A 106 -10.78 -18.17 -14.51
C LEU A 106 -11.90 -17.71 -15.46
N ALA A 107 -11.56 -16.87 -16.45
CA ALA A 107 -12.52 -16.44 -17.47
C ALA A 107 -12.97 -17.58 -18.40
N ALA A 108 -12.12 -18.60 -18.63
CA ALA A 108 -12.48 -19.77 -19.41
C ALA A 108 -13.34 -20.77 -18.63
N ASP A 109 -13.10 -20.91 -17.32
CA ASP A 109 -13.82 -21.83 -16.44
C ASP A 109 -15.16 -21.25 -15.93
N HIS A 110 -15.27 -19.90 -15.85
CA HIS A 110 -16.44 -19.17 -15.35
C HIS A 110 -16.78 -17.93 -16.21
N PRO A 111 -17.35 -18.11 -17.42
CA PRO A 111 -17.66 -17.01 -18.34
C PRO A 111 -18.65 -15.97 -17.76
N GLU A 112 -19.43 -16.31 -16.74
CA GLU A 112 -20.38 -15.46 -16.04
C GLU A 112 -19.76 -14.36 -15.15
N ASN A 113 -18.47 -14.44 -14.82
CA ASN A 113 -17.79 -13.53 -13.88
C ASN A 113 -16.96 -12.41 -14.57
N VAL A 114 -17.01 -12.31 -15.90
CA VAL A 114 -16.32 -11.24 -16.65
C VAL A 114 -17.24 -10.02 -16.73
N LYS A 115 -17.00 -9.01 -15.90
CA LYS A 115 -17.66 -7.70 -16.06
C LYS A 115 -17.12 -7.00 -17.32
N PRO A 116 -17.98 -6.49 -18.22
CA PRO A 116 -17.54 -5.64 -19.32
C PRO A 116 -17.02 -4.31 -18.75
N ILE A 117 -15.93 -3.84 -19.37
CA ILE A 117 -15.23 -2.59 -19.08
C ILE A 117 -16.08 -1.40 -19.54
#